data_AF-A0A2G8JJ13-F1
#
_entry.id   AF-A0A2G8JJ13-F1
#
_cell.length_a   1.000
_cell.length_b   1.000
_cell.length_c   1.000
_cell.angle_alpha   90.00
_cell.angle_beta   90.00
_cell.angle_gamma   90.00
#
_symmetry.space_group_name_H-M   'P 1'
#
loop_
_entity.id
_entity.type
_entity.pdbx_description
1 polymer ?
#
loop_
_entity_poly.entity_id
_entity_poly.type
_entity_poly.pdbx_seq_one_letter_code
_entity_poly.pdbx_strand_id
1 'polypeptide(L)'
;MTDDRSNVLVYMTGHGGDGFLKFQDSEEISSIELADAFGQMWQKRRYHEVLYIVDTCQAVSMFQQFYSPNILGVGSSQVGEDSLSHHVDSAIGVYIIDRYTYYALEFLEKITTTSQKTMDDFFKVCPYNQCHSHTGYRTDLFQRDISKVLVTDFFGSVRNVEVSTNRLPLSEVNHTRPKLEAKVSGEKYDYVDQFPSKTTENREDKKKRVQFSNQFIIANTILLAIAAVVLVSRR
;
A
#
# COMPACT_ATOMS: atom_id res chain seq x y z
N MET A 1 3.17 -14.80 0.63
CA MET A 1 4.13 -14.83 -0.49
C MET A 1 3.34 -14.84 -1.78
N THR A 2 3.75 -14.11 -2.82
CA THR A 2 3.06 -14.03 -4.12
C THR A 2 3.15 -15.33 -4.92
N ASP A 3 2.26 -15.51 -5.89
CA ASP A 3 2.13 -16.68 -6.76
C ASP A 3 1.69 -16.29 -8.19
N ASP A 4 1.38 -17.26 -9.05
CA ASP A 4 0.93 -17.08 -10.43
C ASP A 4 -0.47 -16.46 -10.59
N ARG A 5 -1.16 -16.17 -9.47
CA ARG A 5 -2.46 -15.49 -9.43
C ARG A 5 -2.37 -14.10 -8.83
N SER A 6 -1.17 -13.66 -8.45
CA SER A 6 -0.95 -12.39 -7.76
C SER A 6 -0.68 -11.27 -8.75
N ASN A 7 -1.49 -10.21 -8.73
CA ASN A 7 -1.14 -8.94 -9.37
C ASN A 7 -0.18 -8.17 -8.46
N VAL A 8 0.96 -7.74 -9.01
CA VAL A 8 2.03 -7.09 -8.26
C VAL A 8 2.17 -5.65 -8.73
N LEU A 9 2.04 -4.70 -7.81
CA LEU A 9 2.40 -3.30 -8.04
C LEU A 9 3.80 -3.05 -7.50
N VAL A 10 4.69 -2.56 -8.35
CA VAL A 10 6.01 -2.03 -7.98
C VAL A 10 6.01 -0.55 -8.30
N TYR A 11 6.12 0.28 -7.26
CA TYR A 11 6.24 1.73 -7.38
C TYR A 11 7.63 2.16 -6.92
N MET A 12 8.36 2.87 -7.77
CA MET A 12 9.68 3.41 -7.46
C MET A 12 9.69 4.91 -7.71
N THR A 13 10.30 5.68 -6.82
CA THR A 13 10.45 7.13 -6.96
C THR A 13 11.81 7.54 -6.40
N GLY A 14 12.43 8.54 -7.02
CA GLY A 14 13.72 9.06 -6.60
C GLY A 14 14.48 9.72 -7.76
N HIS A 15 15.77 9.94 -7.56
CA HIS A 15 16.65 10.45 -8.61
C HIS A 15 17.19 9.31 -9.48
N GLY A 16 17.37 9.57 -10.76
CA GLY A 16 17.74 8.56 -11.74
C GLY A 16 18.26 9.21 -13.02
N GLY A 17 18.51 8.36 -14.00
CA GLY A 17 18.96 8.75 -15.33
C GLY A 17 18.69 7.62 -16.32
N ASP A 18 19.42 7.62 -17.43
CA ASP A 18 19.23 6.62 -18.49
C ASP A 18 19.60 5.21 -18.00
N GLY A 19 18.59 4.41 -17.68
CA GLY A 19 18.69 3.01 -17.33
C GLY A 19 19.05 2.73 -15.87
N PHE A 20 19.04 3.73 -14.98
CA PHE A 20 19.31 3.53 -13.55
C PHE A 20 18.49 4.46 -12.65
N LEU A 21 18.26 4.01 -11.41
CA LEU A 21 17.68 4.79 -10.32
C LEU A 21 18.61 4.72 -9.11
N LYS A 22 18.93 5.86 -8.51
CA LYS A 22 19.79 5.93 -7.32
C LYS A 22 19.07 5.36 -6.12
N PHE A 23 19.73 4.45 -5.42
CA PHE A 23 19.26 3.85 -4.19
C PHE A 23 20.19 4.25 -3.06
N GLN A 24 19.67 5.02 -2.10
CA GLN A 24 20.49 5.63 -1.03
C GLN A 24 21.65 6.46 -1.61
N ASP A 25 22.73 6.61 -0.84
CA ASP A 25 23.84 7.51 -1.16
C ASP A 25 24.93 6.88 -2.07
N SER A 26 24.89 5.57 -2.32
CA SER A 26 26.02 4.87 -2.98
C SER A 26 25.64 3.69 -3.88
N GLU A 27 24.36 3.30 -3.93
CA GLU A 27 23.91 2.20 -4.77
C GLU A 27 23.04 2.73 -5.91
N GLU A 28 22.98 1.95 -6.98
CA GLU A 28 22.14 2.22 -8.13
C GLU A 28 21.41 0.93 -8.47
N ILE A 29 20.11 1.05 -8.75
CA ILE A 29 19.30 -0.05 -9.28
C ILE A 29 19.27 0.11 -10.79
N SER A 30 19.83 -0.85 -11.52
CA SER A 30 19.82 -0.83 -12.98
C SER A 30 18.51 -1.39 -13.55
N SER A 31 18.08 -0.84 -14.68
CA SER A 31 17.00 -1.39 -15.52
C SER A 31 17.24 -2.84 -15.93
N ILE A 32 18.50 -3.24 -16.13
CA ILE A 32 18.89 -4.61 -16.50
C ILE A 32 18.69 -5.55 -15.31
N GLU A 33 19.12 -5.14 -14.11
CA GLU A 33 18.94 -5.95 -12.89
C GLU A 33 17.46 -6.14 -12.55
N LEU A 34 16.63 -5.09 -12.76
CA LEU A 34 15.19 -5.20 -12.62
C LEU A 34 14.57 -6.15 -13.66
N ALA A 35 15.03 -6.10 -14.92
CA ALA A 35 14.58 -7.02 -15.96
C ALA A 35 14.87 -8.48 -15.57
N ASP A 36 16.07 -8.75 -15.08
CA ASP A 36 16.49 -10.07 -14.61
C ASP A 36 15.70 -10.52 -13.37
N ALA A 37 15.43 -9.61 -12.43
CA ALA A 37 14.62 -9.89 -11.26
C ALA A 37 13.18 -10.28 -11.65
N PHE A 38 12.55 -9.54 -12.56
CA PHE A 38 11.24 -9.90 -13.09
C PHE A 38 11.28 -11.22 -13.89
N GLY A 39 12.37 -11.50 -14.60
CA GLY A 39 12.63 -12.78 -15.25
C GLY A 39 12.65 -13.94 -14.27
N GLN A 40 13.33 -13.78 -13.13
CA GLN A 40 13.35 -14.79 -12.06
C GLN A 40 11.97 -14.95 -11.43
N MET A 41 11.24 -13.86 -11.22
CA MET A 41 9.87 -13.92 -10.69
C MET A 41 8.93 -14.68 -11.63
N TRP A 42 9.05 -14.46 -12.95
CA TRP A 42 8.27 -15.17 -13.96
C TRP A 42 8.56 -16.67 -13.94
N GLN A 43 9.84 -17.06 -13.99
CA GLN A 43 10.27 -18.47 -13.96
C GLN A 43 9.80 -19.20 -12.69
N LYS A 44 9.77 -18.50 -11.56
CA LYS A 44 9.32 -19.03 -10.26
C LYS A 44 7.81 -18.89 -10.04
N ARG A 45 7.04 -18.46 -11.05
CA ARG A 45 5.58 -18.28 -10.97
C ARG A 45 5.16 -17.39 -9.79
N ARG A 46 5.75 -16.18 -9.73
CA ARG A 46 5.60 -15.25 -8.60
C ARG A 46 4.70 -14.05 -8.88
N TYR A 47 4.13 -13.97 -10.07
CA TYR A 47 3.10 -13.00 -10.43
C TYR A 47 2.21 -13.54 -11.55
N HIS A 48 0.99 -13.02 -11.61
CA HIS A 48 0.08 -13.08 -12.74
C HIS A 48 0.37 -11.92 -13.71
N GLU A 49 0.35 -10.70 -13.17
CA GLU A 49 0.56 -9.43 -13.86
C GLU A 49 1.39 -8.49 -12.96
N VAL A 50 2.24 -7.67 -13.57
CA VAL A 50 3.02 -6.63 -12.87
C VAL A 50 2.65 -5.26 -13.43
N LEU A 51 2.33 -4.32 -12.54
CA LEU A 51 2.33 -2.90 -12.84
C LEU A 51 3.60 -2.29 -12.25
N TYR A 52 4.50 -1.84 -13.12
CA TYR A 52 5.75 -1.17 -12.74
C TYR A 52 5.61 0.33 -13.02
N ILE A 53 5.59 1.13 -11.97
CA ILE A 53 5.49 2.59 -12.05
C ILE A 53 6.80 3.17 -11.51
N VAL A 54 7.40 4.07 -12.28
CA VAL A 54 8.64 4.74 -11.90
C VAL A 54 8.53 6.26 -12.08
N ASP A 55 8.75 7.00 -11.01
CA ASP A 55 8.80 8.47 -10.99
C ASP A 55 10.24 8.96 -10.79
N THR A 56 10.93 9.29 -11.88
CA THR A 56 12.32 9.75 -11.87
C THR A 56 12.68 10.47 -13.18
N CYS A 57 13.86 11.10 -13.27
CA CYS A 57 14.36 11.62 -14.55
C CYS A 57 14.65 10.46 -15.51
N GLN A 58 14.26 10.61 -16.78
CA GLN A 58 14.40 9.58 -17.81
C GLN A 58 13.71 8.25 -17.47
N ALA A 59 12.57 8.31 -16.79
CA ALA A 59 11.86 7.17 -16.22
C ALA A 59 11.58 6.03 -17.22
N VAL A 60 11.27 6.36 -18.49
CA VAL A 60 10.98 5.36 -19.52
C VAL A 60 12.14 4.39 -19.78
N SER A 61 13.39 4.83 -19.60
CA SER A 61 14.57 3.98 -19.76
C SER A 61 14.56 2.77 -18.82
N MET A 62 13.94 2.89 -17.64
CA MET A 62 13.97 1.88 -16.59
C MET A 62 13.28 0.56 -16.95
N PHE A 63 12.37 0.57 -17.92
CA PHE A 63 11.63 -0.62 -18.34
C PHE A 63 11.84 -0.98 -19.82
N GLN A 64 12.77 -0.32 -20.52
CA GLN A 64 13.09 -0.67 -21.92
C GLN A 64 13.73 -2.06 -22.04
N GLN A 65 14.50 -2.48 -21.03
CA GLN A 65 15.19 -3.77 -21.02
C GLN A 65 14.30 -4.93 -20.56
N PHE A 66 13.04 -4.66 -20.16
CA PHE A 66 12.14 -5.72 -19.73
C PHE A 66 11.81 -6.66 -20.89
N TYR A 67 11.87 -7.96 -20.61
CA TYR A 67 11.61 -9.03 -21.57
C TYR A 67 10.61 -10.08 -21.04
N SER A 68 10.21 -9.96 -19.77
CA SER A 68 9.25 -10.88 -19.17
C SER A 68 7.81 -10.47 -19.50
N PRO A 69 6.91 -11.44 -19.74
CA PRO A 69 5.53 -11.15 -20.14
C PRO A 69 4.69 -10.61 -18.98
N ASN A 70 3.53 -10.06 -19.31
CA ASN A 70 2.51 -9.56 -18.38
C ASN A 70 3.00 -8.41 -17.48
N ILE A 71 3.89 -7.57 -18.00
CA ILE A 71 4.38 -6.38 -17.32
C ILE A 71 3.87 -5.13 -18.03
N LEU A 72 3.25 -4.24 -17.27
CA LEU A 72 2.87 -2.91 -17.70
C LEU A 72 3.82 -1.89 -17.09
N GLY A 73 4.55 -1.15 -17.93
CA GLY A 73 5.47 -0.10 -17.47
C GLY A 73 4.83 1.29 -17.58
N VAL A 74 5.02 2.13 -16.57
CA VAL A 74 4.61 3.55 -16.56
C VAL A 74 5.76 4.38 -16.00
N GLY A 75 6.13 5.46 -16.71
CA GLY A 75 7.21 6.37 -16.36
C GLY A 75 6.75 7.82 -16.36
N SER A 76 7.27 8.61 -15.42
CA SER A 76 6.93 10.04 -15.30
C SER A 76 7.58 10.96 -16.35
N SER A 77 8.64 10.50 -17.04
CA SER A 77 9.40 11.28 -18.02
C SER A 77 9.98 10.40 -19.14
N GLN A 78 10.15 10.97 -20.33
CA GLN A 78 10.83 10.31 -21.46
C GLN A 78 12.35 10.36 -21.29
N VAL A 79 13.07 9.54 -22.08
CA VAL A 79 14.53 9.62 -22.16
C VAL A 79 14.95 11.01 -22.65
N GLY A 80 15.89 11.64 -21.94
CA GLY A 80 16.30 13.02 -22.16
C GLY A 80 15.42 14.09 -21.50
N GLU A 81 14.40 13.72 -20.72
CA GLU A 81 13.58 14.65 -19.93
C GLU A 81 13.78 14.46 -18.42
N ASP A 82 13.62 15.55 -17.67
CA ASP A 82 13.62 15.54 -16.21
C ASP A 82 12.22 15.27 -15.66
N SER A 83 12.13 14.60 -14.50
CA SER A 83 10.93 14.63 -13.67
C SER A 83 11.08 15.75 -12.64
N LEU A 84 10.01 16.52 -12.42
CA LEU A 84 10.05 17.73 -11.59
C LEU A 84 9.18 17.58 -10.35
N SER A 85 9.62 18.25 -9.28
CA SER A 85 8.88 18.31 -8.03
C SER A 85 7.74 19.35 -8.05
N HIS A 86 6.80 19.18 -7.12
CA HIS A 86 5.60 19.98 -6.91
C HIS A 86 5.47 20.34 -5.41
N HIS A 87 4.69 21.38 -5.08
CA HIS A 87 4.48 21.88 -3.72
C HIS A 87 5.77 22.15 -2.93
N VAL A 88 6.28 23.38 -3.05
CA VAL A 88 7.33 23.89 -2.17
C VAL A 88 6.73 24.26 -0.81
N ASP A 89 7.28 23.72 0.27
CA ASP A 89 6.98 24.18 1.62
C ASP A 89 8.02 25.22 2.04
N SER A 90 7.61 26.48 2.19
CA SER A 90 8.52 27.56 2.57
C SER A 90 9.00 27.48 4.02
N ALA A 91 8.29 26.77 4.90
CA ALA A 91 8.71 26.58 6.28
C ALA A 91 9.85 25.55 6.40
N ILE A 92 9.87 24.54 5.51
CA ILE A 92 10.88 23.47 5.49
C ILE A 92 11.96 23.74 4.42
N GLY A 93 11.63 24.51 3.38
CA GLY A 93 12.55 24.86 2.29
C GLY A 93 12.76 23.76 1.25
N VAL A 94 11.86 22.78 1.18
CA VAL A 94 11.96 21.62 0.28
C VAL A 94 10.66 21.40 -0.48
N TYR A 95 10.74 20.69 -1.61
CA TYR A 95 9.56 20.18 -2.29
C TYR A 95 9.07 18.91 -1.60
N ILE A 96 7.76 18.76 -1.45
CA ILE A 96 7.16 17.66 -0.67
C ILE A 96 6.86 16.44 -1.54
N ILE A 97 6.57 16.62 -2.82
CA ILE A 97 6.06 15.56 -3.70
C ILE A 97 6.46 15.82 -5.15
N ASP A 98 6.63 14.77 -5.95
CA ASP A 98 6.84 14.92 -7.38
C ASP A 98 5.54 15.17 -8.15
N ARG A 99 5.63 15.84 -9.30
CA ARG A 99 4.44 16.23 -10.09
C ARG A 99 3.63 15.03 -10.52
N TYR A 100 4.29 14.03 -11.10
CA TYR A 100 3.61 12.82 -11.54
C TYR A 100 2.96 12.11 -10.36
N THR A 101 3.72 11.90 -9.28
CA THR A 101 3.20 11.33 -8.02
C THR A 101 1.96 12.06 -7.52
N TYR A 102 1.97 13.40 -7.51
CA TYR A 102 0.86 14.22 -7.03
C TYR A 102 -0.42 13.96 -7.83
N TYR A 103 -0.35 14.04 -9.17
CA TYR A 103 -1.53 13.85 -10.02
C TYR A 103 -1.98 12.39 -10.09
N ALA A 104 -1.05 11.42 -10.00
CA ALA A 104 -1.38 10.01 -9.85
C ALA A 104 -2.16 9.76 -8.54
N LEU A 105 -1.70 10.34 -7.42
CA LEU A 105 -2.39 10.25 -6.14
C LEU A 105 -3.77 10.92 -6.20
N GLU A 106 -3.87 12.13 -6.77
CA GLU A 106 -5.14 12.86 -6.92
C GLU A 106 -6.19 12.06 -7.72
N PHE A 107 -5.74 11.31 -8.72
CA PHE A 107 -6.59 10.37 -9.45
C PHE A 107 -7.00 9.17 -8.58
N LEU A 108 -6.04 8.55 -7.89
CA LEU A 108 -6.28 7.35 -7.07
C LEU A 108 -7.18 7.61 -5.86
N GLU A 109 -7.13 8.80 -5.25
CA GLU A 109 -8.03 9.20 -4.16
C GLU A 109 -9.51 9.21 -4.56
N LYS A 110 -9.80 9.35 -5.86
CA LYS A 110 -11.16 9.32 -6.42
C LYS A 110 -11.61 7.89 -6.78
N ILE A 111 -10.73 6.89 -6.68
CA ILE A 111 -11.00 5.49 -7.02
C ILE A 111 -11.59 4.75 -5.84
N THR A 112 -12.79 4.20 -6.01
CA THR A 112 -13.43 3.27 -5.07
C THR A 112 -13.26 1.83 -5.55
N THR A 113 -13.57 0.85 -4.67
CA THR A 113 -13.52 -0.58 -5.01
C THR A 113 -14.46 -1.00 -6.14
N THR A 114 -15.49 -0.19 -6.42
CA THR A 114 -16.46 -0.41 -7.51
C THR A 114 -16.18 0.46 -8.73
N SER A 115 -15.06 1.19 -8.74
CA SER A 115 -14.68 2.05 -9.85
C SER A 115 -14.42 1.23 -11.11
N GLN A 116 -14.90 1.75 -12.24
CA GLN A 116 -14.69 1.19 -13.58
C GLN A 116 -13.60 1.96 -14.35
N LYS A 117 -12.77 2.73 -13.66
CA LYS A 117 -11.66 3.44 -14.28
C LYS A 117 -10.58 2.46 -14.73
N THR A 118 -10.06 2.72 -15.92
CA THR A 118 -9.17 1.82 -16.63
C THR A 118 -7.72 2.28 -16.52
N MET A 119 -6.78 1.40 -16.86
CA MET A 119 -5.37 1.77 -16.94
C MET A 119 -5.11 2.81 -18.05
N ASP A 120 -5.93 2.84 -19.10
CA ASP A 120 -5.86 3.90 -20.12
C ASP A 120 -6.28 5.28 -19.57
N ASP A 121 -7.24 5.32 -18.64
CA ASP A 121 -7.55 6.54 -17.88
C ASP A 121 -6.36 6.93 -16.99
N PHE A 122 -5.73 5.95 -16.34
CA PHE A 122 -4.59 6.18 -15.46
C PHE A 122 -3.35 6.72 -16.20
N PHE A 123 -3.12 6.34 -17.45
CA PHE A 123 -1.97 6.88 -18.23
C PHE A 123 -2.11 8.37 -18.55
N LYS A 124 -3.33 8.91 -18.48
CA LYS A 124 -3.65 10.31 -18.82
C LYS A 124 -3.66 11.22 -17.58
N VAL A 125 -3.26 10.74 -16.41
CA VAL A 125 -3.34 11.50 -15.15
C VAL A 125 -2.43 12.71 -15.11
N CYS A 126 -1.33 12.68 -15.86
CA CYS A 126 -0.36 13.78 -15.86
C CYS A 126 0.02 14.20 -17.29
N PRO A 127 -0.84 14.99 -17.96
CA PRO A 127 -0.49 15.63 -19.22
C PRO A 127 0.72 16.58 -19.06
N TYR A 128 1.36 16.90 -20.18
CA TYR A 128 2.57 17.74 -20.22
C TYR A 128 2.41 19.09 -19.48
N ASN A 129 1.25 19.74 -19.57
CA ASN A 129 1.00 21.01 -18.89
C ASN A 129 1.00 20.91 -17.36
N GLN A 130 0.80 19.71 -16.81
CA GLN A 130 0.81 19.42 -15.38
C GLN A 130 2.17 18.90 -14.92
N CYS A 131 2.71 17.90 -15.64
CA CYS A 131 3.98 17.26 -15.29
C CYS A 131 5.22 18.06 -15.70
N HIS A 132 5.12 18.89 -16.75
CA HIS A 132 6.24 19.51 -17.46
C HIS A 132 7.26 18.51 -18.03
N SER A 133 6.84 17.25 -18.13
CA SER A 133 7.51 16.13 -18.78
C SER A 133 6.45 15.32 -19.50
N HIS A 134 6.86 14.52 -20.47
CA HIS A 134 6.00 13.55 -21.13
C HIS A 134 6.02 12.24 -20.35
N THR A 135 4.88 11.83 -19.83
CA THR A 135 4.73 10.49 -19.29
C THR A 135 4.88 9.46 -20.41
N GLY A 136 5.43 8.30 -20.08
CA GLY A 136 5.57 7.20 -21.02
C GLY A 136 5.00 5.91 -20.44
N TYR A 137 4.54 5.03 -21.31
CA TYR A 137 4.03 3.73 -20.92
C TYR A 137 4.48 2.67 -21.93
N ARG A 138 4.65 1.44 -21.44
CA ARG A 138 5.06 0.28 -22.23
C ARG A 138 4.07 -0.85 -22.03
N THR A 139 3.39 -1.23 -23.11
CA THR A 139 2.25 -2.17 -23.10
C THR A 139 2.47 -3.41 -23.97
N ASP A 140 3.56 -3.48 -24.75
CA ASP A 140 3.86 -4.59 -25.67
C ASP A 140 4.05 -5.94 -24.95
N LEU A 141 4.50 -5.92 -23.69
CA LEU A 141 4.63 -7.12 -22.86
C LEU A 141 3.32 -7.55 -22.20
N PHE A 142 2.28 -6.72 -22.25
CA PHE A 142 1.04 -6.92 -21.51
C PHE A 142 -0.08 -7.44 -22.44
N GLN A 143 -0.63 -8.62 -22.14
CA GLN A 143 -1.52 -9.33 -23.07
C GLN A 143 -2.93 -8.75 -23.15
N ARG A 144 -3.44 -8.16 -22.06
CA ARG A 144 -4.81 -7.65 -22.02
C ARG A 144 -4.89 -6.27 -22.66
N ASP A 145 -6.06 -5.99 -23.22
CA ASP A 145 -6.42 -4.66 -23.73
C ASP A 145 -6.49 -3.66 -22.56
N ILE A 146 -5.59 -2.68 -22.58
CA ILE A 146 -5.44 -1.65 -21.53
C ILE A 146 -6.74 -0.88 -21.30
N SER A 147 -7.56 -0.68 -22.34
CA SER A 147 -8.85 0.00 -22.25
C SER A 147 -9.89 -0.77 -21.42
N LYS A 148 -9.61 -2.03 -21.06
CA LYS A 148 -10.47 -2.90 -20.26
C LYS A 148 -9.86 -3.31 -18.93
N VAL A 149 -8.59 -2.98 -18.70
CA VAL A 149 -7.87 -3.34 -17.47
C VAL A 149 -8.21 -2.29 -16.43
N LEU A 150 -8.78 -2.70 -15.31
CA LEU A 150 -9.21 -1.77 -14.28
C LEU A 150 -8.03 -1.35 -13.41
N VAL A 151 -8.03 -0.10 -12.96
CA VAL A 151 -7.04 0.39 -11.98
C VAL A 151 -7.13 -0.42 -10.67
N THR A 152 -8.34 -0.85 -10.32
CA THR A 152 -8.61 -1.68 -9.16
C THR A 152 -7.99 -3.08 -9.24
N ASP A 153 -7.57 -3.55 -10.42
CA ASP A 153 -6.85 -4.84 -10.55
C ASP A 153 -5.46 -4.78 -9.90
N PHE A 154 -4.86 -3.58 -9.78
CA PHE A 154 -3.54 -3.37 -9.18
C PHE A 154 -3.60 -2.60 -7.84
N PHE A 155 -4.52 -1.63 -7.72
CA PHE A 155 -4.64 -0.77 -6.53
C PHE A 155 -5.77 -1.19 -5.59
N GLY A 156 -6.66 -2.09 -6.03
CA GLY A 156 -7.76 -2.61 -5.21
C GLY A 156 -7.38 -3.90 -4.49
N SER A 157 -7.89 -4.08 -3.27
CA SER A 157 -7.82 -5.37 -2.56
C SER A 157 -8.97 -6.29 -2.99
N VAL A 158 -9.08 -6.54 -4.29
CA VAL A 158 -10.14 -7.41 -4.83
C VAL A 158 -9.65 -8.86 -4.81
N ARG A 159 -10.14 -9.64 -3.85
CA ARG A 159 -9.87 -11.09 -3.79
C ARG A 159 -10.88 -11.82 -4.67
N ASN A 160 -10.42 -12.31 -5.82
CA ASN A 160 -11.22 -13.23 -6.62
C ASN A 160 -11.28 -14.59 -5.90
N VAL A 161 -12.49 -14.98 -5.49
CA VAL A 161 -12.74 -16.28 -4.85
C VAL A 161 -13.22 -17.26 -5.91
N GLU A 162 -12.37 -18.22 -6.27
CA GLU A 162 -12.79 -19.36 -7.07
C GLU A 162 -13.47 -20.40 -6.16
N VAL A 163 -14.77 -20.58 -6.33
CA VAL A 163 -15.52 -21.62 -5.59
C VAL A 163 -15.27 -22.96 -6.27
N SER A 164 -14.44 -23.80 -5.65
CA SER A 164 -14.24 -25.17 -6.11
C SER A 164 -15.43 -26.05 -5.68
N THR A 165 -16.07 -26.70 -6.64
CA THR A 165 -17.11 -27.72 -6.38
C THR A 165 -16.53 -29.07 -5.98
N ASN A 166 -15.21 -29.23 -6.03
CA ASN A 166 -14.55 -30.48 -5.65
C ASN A 166 -14.67 -30.66 -4.13
N ARG A 167 -15.47 -31.64 -3.74
CA ARG A 167 -15.52 -32.12 -2.35
C ARG A 167 -14.20 -32.83 -2.08
N LEU A 168 -13.36 -32.25 -1.21
CA LEU A 168 -12.23 -32.99 -0.66
C LEU A 168 -12.79 -34.14 0.17
N PRO A 169 -12.49 -35.40 -0.16
CA PRO A 169 -12.87 -36.52 0.69
C PRO A 169 -12.07 -36.36 1.98
N LEU A 170 -12.75 -35.90 3.04
CA LEU A 170 -12.23 -36.03 4.38
C LEU A 170 -12.23 -37.53 4.67
N SER A 171 -11.07 -38.17 4.59
CA SER A 171 -10.93 -39.51 5.16
C SER A 171 -11.30 -39.40 6.63
N GLU A 172 -12.36 -40.09 7.04
CA GLU A 172 -12.59 -40.35 8.44
C GLU A 172 -11.31 -40.97 8.99
N VAL A 173 -10.58 -40.19 9.78
CA VAL A 173 -9.50 -40.74 10.58
C VAL A 173 -10.20 -41.67 11.55
N ASN A 174 -10.24 -42.95 11.20
CA ASN A 174 -10.59 -44.02 12.12
C ASN A 174 -9.57 -43.96 13.24
N HIS A 175 -9.88 -43.17 14.27
CA HIS A 175 -9.27 -43.31 15.57
C HIS A 175 -9.74 -44.64 16.14
N THR A 176 -9.18 -45.75 15.66
CA THR A 176 -8.97 -46.91 16.51
C THR A 176 -8.03 -46.44 17.62
N ARG A 177 -8.62 -45.82 18.63
CA ARG A 177 -7.95 -45.58 19.90
C ARG A 177 -7.48 -46.97 20.36
N PRO A 178 -6.17 -47.23 20.48
CA PRO A 178 -5.74 -48.31 21.35
C PRO A 178 -6.36 -47.97 22.69
N LYS A 179 -7.07 -48.92 23.30
CA LYS A 179 -7.58 -48.77 24.65
C LYS A 179 -6.37 -48.81 25.59
N LEU A 180 -5.61 -47.72 25.63
CA LEU A 180 -4.64 -47.49 26.69
C LEU A 180 -5.48 -47.17 27.92
N GLU A 181 -5.40 -48.04 28.93
CA GLU A 181 -5.90 -47.74 30.26
C GLU A 181 -5.13 -46.54 30.79
N ALA A 182 -5.70 -45.34 30.58
CA ALA A 182 -5.17 -44.12 31.15
C ALA A 182 -5.48 -44.14 32.65
N LYS A 183 -4.45 -44.39 33.47
CA LYS A 183 -4.46 -44.01 34.88
C LYS A 183 -4.66 -42.50 34.93
N VAL A 184 -5.86 -42.06 35.26
CA VAL A 184 -6.20 -40.64 35.37
C VAL A 184 -5.55 -40.09 36.64
N SER A 185 -4.35 -39.52 36.53
CA SER A 185 -3.91 -38.48 37.45
C SER A 185 -4.55 -37.18 36.96
N GLY A 186 -5.47 -36.64 37.77
CA GLY A 186 -6.29 -35.47 37.44
C GLY A 186 -5.49 -34.19 37.40
N GLU A 187 -4.73 -33.95 36.35
CA GLU A 187 -4.25 -32.62 35.99
C GLU A 187 -5.07 -32.08 34.82
N LYS A 188 -5.72 -30.94 35.06
CA LYS A 188 -6.58 -30.26 34.11
C LYS A 188 -5.70 -29.40 33.21
N TYR A 189 -5.46 -29.85 31.97
CA TYR A 189 -4.75 -29.04 30.98
C TYR A 189 -5.75 -28.16 30.22
N ASP A 190 -5.57 -26.85 30.30
CA ASP A 190 -6.29 -25.87 29.49
C ASP A 190 -5.42 -25.44 28.30
N TYR A 191 -6.07 -25.20 27.15
CA TYR A 191 -5.40 -24.64 25.98
C TYR A 191 -5.12 -23.15 26.19
N VAL A 192 -3.95 -22.70 25.73
CA VAL A 192 -3.57 -21.27 25.78
C VAL A 192 -4.23 -20.54 24.61
N ASP A 193 -4.96 -19.47 24.89
CA ASP A 193 -5.56 -18.59 23.88
C ASP A 193 -4.48 -17.96 22.98
N GLN A 194 -4.54 -18.24 21.67
CA GLN A 194 -3.52 -17.80 20.69
C GLN A 194 -3.78 -16.39 20.11
N PHE A 195 -4.84 -15.72 20.53
CA PHE A 195 -5.13 -14.33 20.16
C PHE A 195 -5.58 -13.56 21.40
N PRO A 196 -5.20 -12.28 21.56
CA PRO A 196 -5.67 -11.48 22.70
C PRO A 196 -7.19 -11.32 22.58
N SER A 197 -7.92 -12.11 23.35
CA SER A 197 -9.35 -11.96 23.54
C SER A 197 -9.58 -10.62 24.25
N LYS A 198 -10.49 -9.80 23.72
CA LYS A 198 -10.92 -8.58 24.41
C LYS A 198 -11.46 -8.99 25.76
N THR A 199 -10.71 -8.68 26.81
CA THR A 199 -11.11 -8.95 28.18
C THR A 199 -12.46 -8.31 28.41
N THR A 200 -13.46 -9.13 28.70
CA THR A 200 -14.72 -8.71 29.30
C THR A 200 -14.38 -7.95 30.57
N GLU A 201 -14.49 -6.61 30.52
CA GLU A 201 -14.46 -5.77 31.71
C GLU A 201 -15.53 -6.29 32.68
N ASN A 202 -15.07 -6.75 33.83
CA ASN A 202 -15.93 -7.10 34.95
C ASN A 202 -16.82 -5.91 35.28
N ARG A 203 -18.12 -6.17 35.25
CA ARG A 203 -19.21 -5.25 35.53
C ARG A 203 -19.32 -5.01 37.05
N GLU A 204 -18.24 -4.58 37.69
CA GLU A 204 -18.25 -4.10 39.09
C GLU A 204 -17.48 -2.79 39.31
N ASP A 205 -16.68 -2.28 38.36
CA ASP A 205 -15.94 -1.01 38.53
C ASP A 205 -16.67 0.22 37.93
N LYS A 206 -18.01 0.18 37.87
CA LYS A 206 -18.82 1.30 37.40
C LYS A 206 -19.08 2.34 38.50
N LYS A 207 -18.02 2.87 39.13
CA LYS A 207 -18.09 4.15 39.88
C LYS A 207 -16.75 4.80 40.26
N LYS A 208 -15.72 4.80 39.41
CA LYS A 208 -14.62 5.77 39.61
C LYS A 208 -14.95 7.11 38.97
N ARG A 209 -15.64 7.94 39.76
CA ARG A 209 -15.81 9.38 39.54
C ARG A 209 -14.40 9.98 39.40
N VAL A 210 -14.12 10.69 38.30
CA VAL A 210 -12.84 11.36 38.08
C VAL A 210 -12.59 12.31 39.24
N GLN A 211 -11.59 12.02 40.08
CA GLN A 211 -11.18 12.90 41.18
C GLN A 211 -10.03 13.76 40.66
N PHE A 212 -10.30 15.03 40.45
CA PHE A 212 -9.26 16.03 40.17
C PHE A 212 -8.65 16.51 41.50
N SER A 213 -7.35 16.78 41.52
CA SER A 213 -6.70 17.34 42.70
C SER A 213 -7.30 18.72 43.04
N ASN A 214 -7.34 19.08 44.34
CA ASN A 214 -7.85 20.39 44.75
C ASN A 214 -7.09 21.55 44.07
N GLN A 215 -5.80 21.36 43.77
CA GLN A 215 -5.01 22.32 42.99
C GLN A 215 -5.51 22.47 41.55
N PHE A 216 -5.93 21.39 40.90
CA PHE A 216 -6.45 21.42 39.53
C PHE A 216 -7.82 22.12 39.44
N ILE A 217 -8.67 21.93 40.46
CA ILE A 217 -9.97 22.61 40.54
C ILE A 217 -9.78 24.11 40.78
N ILE A 218 -8.90 24.50 41.70
CA ILE A 218 -8.61 25.91 42.00
C ILE A 218 -8.00 26.63 40.78
N ALA A 219 -7.08 25.97 40.07
CA ALA A 219 -6.46 26.57 38.88
C ALA A 219 -7.49 26.84 37.77
N ASN A 220 -8.41 25.90 37.52
CA ASN A 220 -9.43 26.07 36.48
C ASN A 220 -10.51 27.09 36.86
N THR A 221 -10.89 27.21 38.14
CA THR A 221 -11.86 28.23 38.56
C THR A 221 -11.28 29.64 38.46
N ILE A 222 -10.00 29.82 38.81
CA ILE A 222 -9.30 31.11 38.62
C ILE A 222 -9.19 31.44 37.13
N LEU A 223 -8.81 30.48 36.28
CA LEU A 223 -8.68 30.70 34.84
C LEU A 223 -10.02 31.10 34.20
N LEU A 224 -11.11 30.41 34.57
CA LEU A 224 -12.45 30.74 34.09
C LEU A 224 -12.95 32.10 34.61
N ALA A 225 -12.64 32.46 35.86
CA ALA A 225 -12.99 33.78 36.40
C ALA A 225 -12.24 34.91 35.69
N ILE A 226 -10.95 34.73 35.41
CA ILE A 226 -10.16 35.71 34.63
C ILE A 226 -10.69 35.80 33.21
N ALA A 227 -10.98 34.67 32.56
CA ALA A 227 -11.56 34.66 31.22
C ALA A 227 -12.93 35.37 31.17
N ALA A 228 -13.78 35.15 32.18
CA ALA A 228 -15.07 35.83 32.30
C ALA A 228 -14.91 37.34 32.52
N VAL A 229 -13.97 37.78 33.38
CA VAL A 229 -13.69 39.21 33.59
C VAL A 229 -13.15 39.87 32.33
N VAL A 230 -12.27 39.19 31.57
CA VAL A 230 -11.74 39.69 30.29
C VAL A 230 -12.81 39.73 29.20
N LEU A 231 -13.75 38.78 29.20
CA LEU A 231 -14.90 38.77 28.27
C LEU A 231 -15.92 39.87 28.60
N VAL A 232 -16.12 40.19 29.87
CA VAL A 232 -17.03 41.25 30.31
C VAL A 232 -16.41 42.64 30.14
N SER A 233 -15.08 42.79 30.27
CA SER A 233 -14.39 44.08 30.06
C SER A 233 -14.15 44.44 28.59
N ARG A 234 -14.40 43.52 27.66
CA ARG A 234 -14.34 43.73 26.20
C ARG A 234 -15.70 44.00 25.54
N ARG A 235 -16.73 44.36 26.32
CA ARG A 235 -18.01 44.89 25.82
C ARG A 235 -18.21 46.33 26.25
#